data_AF-A0A8K0KHI0-F1
#
_entry.id   AF-A0A8K0KHI0-F1
#
_cell.length_a   1.000
_cell.length_b   1.000
_cell.length_c   1.000
_cell.angle_alpha   90.00
_cell.angle_beta   90.00
_cell.angle_gamma   90.00
#
_symmetry.space_group_name_H-M   'P 1'
#
loop_
_entity.id
_entity.type
_entity.pdbx_description
1 polymer ?
#
loop_
_entity_poly.entity_id
_entity_poly.type
_entity_poly.pdbx_seq_one_letter_code
_entity_poly.pdbx_strand_id
1 'polypeptide(L)'
;MEMISSFFESGNGLQWKNLCGVCTDEAPAMLGSRSGFQTKVKELAPQAKGMHCIVHRFALATKTSKTFEVLYSLVTIVNYIKSSALNTSVQRTMQQHEL
;
A
#
# COMPACT_ATOMS: atom_id res chain seq x y z
N MET A 1 -13.05 12.53 -2.02
CA MET A 1 -11.72 13.17 -1.93
C MET A 1 -11.58 13.98 -0.66
N GLU A 2 -12.64 14.67 -0.21
CA GLU A 2 -12.64 15.47 1.04
C GLU A 2 -11.96 14.78 2.23
N MET A 3 -12.30 13.52 2.54
CA MET A 3 -11.66 12.77 3.63
C MET A 3 -10.14 12.55 3.45
N ILE A 4 -9.68 12.38 2.22
CA ILE A 4 -8.25 12.16 1.94
C ILE A 4 -7.52 13.50 1.98
N SER A 5 -8.13 14.56 1.43
CA SER A 5 -7.61 15.93 1.55
C SER A 5 -7.50 16.35 3.01
N SER A 6 -8.53 16.10 3.82
CA SER A 6 -8.49 16.41 5.25
C SER A 6 -7.38 15.63 5.96
N PHE A 7 -7.13 14.36 5.62
CA PHE A 7 -6.01 13.59 6.17
C PHE A 7 -4.63 14.18 5.82
N PHE A 8 -4.46 14.71 4.61
CA PHE A 8 -3.22 15.39 4.22
C PHE A 8 -3.07 16.73 4.95
N GLU A 9 -4.19 17.44 5.15
CA GLU A 9 -4.25 18.81 5.68
C GLU A 9 -4.32 18.88 7.21
N SER A 10 -4.72 17.81 7.92
CA SER A 10 -5.02 17.78 9.36
C SER A 10 -3.79 17.82 10.29
N GLY A 11 -2.72 18.52 9.90
CA GLY A 11 -1.51 18.65 10.72
C GLY A 11 -0.55 17.46 10.61
N ASN A 12 -0.83 16.49 9.74
CA ASN A 12 0.04 15.33 9.50
C ASN A 12 1.34 15.73 8.76
N GLY A 13 1.49 16.99 8.36
CA GLY A 13 2.64 17.49 7.59
C GLY A 13 2.74 16.90 6.18
N LEU A 14 1.70 16.21 5.72
CA LEU A 14 1.67 15.56 4.41
C LEU A 14 1.29 16.58 3.35
N GLN A 15 2.12 16.70 2.32
CA GLN A 15 1.88 17.65 1.24
C GLN A 15 1.69 16.88 -0.06
N TRP A 16 0.64 17.20 -0.82
CA TRP A 16 0.34 16.59 -2.11
C TRP A 16 1.54 16.65 -3.08
N LYS A 17 2.32 17.74 -3.07
CA LYS A 17 3.54 17.87 -3.87
C LYS A 17 4.64 16.84 -3.55
N ASN A 18 4.59 16.21 -2.38
CA ASN A 18 5.54 15.18 -1.97
C ASN A 18 5.02 13.77 -2.28
N LEU A 19 3.78 13.63 -2.78
CA LEU A 19 3.23 12.33 -3.14
C LEU A 19 3.91 11.79 -4.40
N CYS A 20 4.67 10.71 -4.26
CA CYS A 20 5.37 10.06 -5.37
C CYS A 20 4.47 9.09 -6.15
N GLY A 21 3.45 8.52 -5.51
CA GLY A 21 2.55 7.59 -6.19
C GLY A 21 1.45 7.03 -5.30
N VAL A 22 0.48 6.40 -5.95
CA VAL A 22 -0.72 5.83 -5.34
C VAL A 22 -0.94 4.42 -5.87
N CYS A 23 -1.33 3.52 -4.97
CA CYS A 23 -1.51 2.11 -5.25
C CYS A 23 -2.99 1.75 -5.11
N THR A 24 -3.65 1.29 -6.19
CA THR A 24 -5.11 1.06 -6.20
C THR A 24 -5.49 -0.35 -6.66
N ASP A 25 -6.66 -0.83 -6.28
CA ASP A 25 -7.20 -2.19 -6.52
C ASP A 25 -7.91 -2.34 -7.88
N GLU A 26 -7.42 -1.65 -8.92
CA GLU A 26 -7.87 -1.72 -10.32
C GLU A 26 -9.37 -1.59 -10.62
N ALA A 27 -10.20 -1.33 -9.62
CA ALA A 27 -11.62 -1.15 -9.83
C ALA A 27 -11.85 0.05 -10.77
N PRO A 28 -12.90 0.02 -11.61
CA PRO A 28 -13.22 1.15 -12.50
C PRO A 28 -13.36 2.49 -11.75
N ALA A 29 -13.86 2.47 -10.52
CA ALA A 29 -13.95 3.64 -9.65
C ALA A 29 -12.57 4.23 -9.26
N MET A 30 -11.50 3.44 -9.33
CA MET A 30 -10.13 3.86 -9.00
C MET A 30 -9.34 4.30 -10.24
N LEU A 31 -9.52 3.59 -11.36
CA LEU A 31 -8.78 3.82 -12.61
C LEU A 31 -9.50 4.72 -13.62
N GLY A 32 -10.77 5.04 -13.41
CA GLY A 32 -11.58 5.78 -14.36
C GLY A 32 -10.94 7.10 -14.80
N SER A 33 -10.82 7.32 -16.12
CA SER A 33 -10.08 8.45 -16.69
C SER A 33 -10.69 9.82 -16.37
N ARG A 34 -12.01 9.90 -16.17
CA ARG A 34 -12.73 11.16 -15.89
C ARG A 34 -13.01 11.40 -14.42
N SER A 35 -13.36 10.35 -13.68
CA SER A 35 -13.85 10.46 -12.29
C SER A 35 -13.19 9.48 -11.33
N GLY A 36 -12.22 8.71 -11.80
CA GLY A 36 -11.51 7.73 -10.99
C GLY A 36 -10.63 8.38 -9.94
N PHE A 37 -10.42 7.67 -8.84
CA PHE A 37 -9.57 8.14 -7.75
C PHE A 37 -8.18 8.58 -8.21
N GLN A 38 -7.51 7.81 -9.09
CA GLN A 38 -6.20 8.19 -9.60
C GLN A 38 -6.22 9.51 -10.40
N THR A 39 -7.27 9.78 -11.16
CA THR A 39 -7.44 11.06 -11.86
C THR A 39 -7.51 12.21 -10.85
N LYS A 40 -8.34 12.06 -9.81
CA LYS A 40 -8.47 13.08 -8.76
C LYS A 40 -7.18 13.29 -7.95
N VAL A 41 -6.40 12.24 -7.71
CA VAL A 41 -5.08 12.36 -7.08
C VAL A 41 -4.11 13.11 -8.00
N LYS A 42 -4.13 12.86 -9.31
CA LYS A 42 -3.26 13.55 -10.28
C LYS A 42 -3.62 15.03 -10.44
N GLU A 43 -4.86 15.42 -10.21
CA GLU A 43 -5.24 16.85 -10.17
C GLU A 43 -4.52 17.60 -9.04
N LEU A 44 -4.31 16.94 -7.89
CA LEU A 44 -3.63 17.51 -6.72
C LEU A 44 -2.12 17.28 -6.72
N ALA A 45 -1.67 16.17 -7.33
CA ALA A 45 -0.27 15.74 -7.40
C ALA A 45 0.05 15.17 -8.80
N PRO A 46 0.27 16.03 -9.82
CA PRO A 46 0.48 15.59 -11.20
C PRO A 46 1.68 14.65 -11.39
N GLN A 47 2.68 14.77 -10.52
CA GLN A 47 3.88 13.95 -10.50
C GLN A 47 3.65 12.54 -9.94
N ALA A 48 2.54 12.30 -9.23
CA ALA A 48 2.27 11.04 -8.58
C ALA A 48 2.00 9.93 -9.61
N LYS A 49 2.71 8.81 -9.47
CA LYS A 49 2.53 7.63 -10.32
C LYS A 49 1.37 6.77 -9.84
N GLY A 50 0.50 6.38 -10.76
CA GLY A 50 -0.49 5.34 -10.52
C GLY A 50 0.17 3.96 -10.58
N MET A 51 -0.04 3.14 -9.56
CA MET A 51 0.49 1.79 -9.47
C MET A 51 -0.65 0.81 -9.16
N HIS A 52 -0.53 -0.38 -9.72
CA HIS A 52 -1.44 -1.48 -9.44
C HIS A 52 -1.08 -2.13 -8.10
N CYS A 53 -2.08 -2.41 -7.28
CA CYS A 53 -1.90 -3.13 -6.03
C CYS A 53 -1.21 -4.48 -6.25
N ILE A 54 0.04 -4.60 -5.78
CA ILE A 54 0.81 -5.83 -5.93
C ILE A 54 0.12 -7.00 -5.23
N VAL A 55 -0.54 -6.74 -4.10
CA VAL A 55 -1.33 -7.75 -3.37
C VAL A 55 -2.51 -8.23 -4.21
N HIS A 56 -3.20 -7.31 -4.89
CA HIS A 56 -4.30 -7.66 -5.78
C HIS A 56 -3.80 -8.45 -6.99
N ARG A 57 -2.75 -7.96 -7.68
CA ARG A 57 -2.13 -8.68 -8.81
C ARG A 57 -1.63 -10.06 -8.42
N PHE A 58 -1.07 -10.17 -7.22
CA PHE A 58 -0.62 -11.43 -6.66
C PHE A 58 -1.80 -12.38 -6.40
N ALA A 59 -2.84 -11.92 -5.69
CA ALA A 59 -4.06 -12.70 -5.46
C ALA A 59 -4.79 -13.08 -6.76
N LEU A 60 -4.65 -12.30 -7.82
CA LEU A 60 -5.15 -12.65 -9.14
C LEU A 60 -4.27 -13.72 -9.79
N ALA A 61 -2.95 -13.57 -9.75
CA ALA A 61 -2.00 -14.55 -10.30
C ALA A 61 -2.11 -15.93 -9.63
N THR A 62 -2.41 -15.99 -8.32
CA THR A 62 -2.66 -17.27 -7.63
C THR A 62 -3.93 -17.96 -8.09
N LYS A 63 -4.92 -17.21 -8.57
CA LYS A 63 -6.18 -17.74 -9.10
C LYS A 63 -6.06 -18.17 -10.56
N THR A 64 -5.16 -17.55 -11.33
CA THR A 64 -5.07 -17.75 -12.79
C THR A 64 -3.88 -18.59 -13.24
N SER A 65 -2.87 -18.82 -12.39
CA SER A 65 -1.65 -19.57 -12.77
C SER A 65 -1.29 -20.68 -11.77
N LYS A 66 -0.63 -21.74 -12.26
CA LYS A 66 -0.03 -22.81 -11.43
C LYS A 66 1.28 -22.37 -10.73
N THR A 67 1.50 -21.08 -10.54
CA THR A 67 2.78 -20.56 -10.02
C THR A 67 2.79 -20.56 -8.48
N PHE A 68 2.61 -21.74 -7.89
CA PHE A 68 2.57 -21.93 -6.44
C PHE A 68 3.95 -21.72 -5.78
N GLU A 69 5.06 -22.00 -6.47
CA GLU A 69 6.40 -21.93 -5.88
C GLU A 69 6.87 -20.50 -5.56
N VAL A 70 6.64 -19.56 -6.48
CA VAL A 70 6.97 -18.13 -6.26
C VAL A 70 6.10 -17.56 -5.15
N LEU A 71 4.82 -17.95 -5.10
CA LEU A 71 3.88 -17.60 -4.05
C LEU A 71 4.35 -18.11 -2.68
N TYR A 72 4.74 -19.38 -2.59
CA TYR A 72 5.22 -20.00 -1.36
C TYR A 72 6.51 -19.34 -0.86
N SER A 73 7.41 -19.00 -1.77
CA SER A 73 8.65 -18.29 -1.46
C SER A 73 8.37 -16.92 -0.86
N LEU A 74 7.44 -16.15 -1.44
CA LEU A 74 7.05 -14.83 -0.91
C LEU A 74 6.36 -14.92 0.45
N VAL A 75 5.45 -15.87 0.65
CA VAL A 75 4.80 -16.09 1.95
C VAL A 75 5.83 -16.48 3.00
N THR A 76 6.80 -17.35 2.65
CA THR A 76 7.90 -17.73 3.54
C THR A 76 8.75 -16.53 3.92
N ILE A 77 9.12 -15.67 2.97
CA ILE A 77 9.90 -14.45 3.23
C ILE A 77 9.13 -13.49 4.15
N VAL A 78 7.84 -13.24 3.88
CA VAL A 78 7.03 -12.36 4.73
C VAL A 78 6.87 -12.92 6.14
N ASN A 79 6.65 -14.22 6.27
CA ASN A 79 6.56 -14.88 7.58
C ASN A 79 7.90 -14.87 8.32
N TYR A 80 9.02 -15.01 7.60
CA TYR A 80 10.36 -14.87 8.16
C TYR A 80 10.60 -13.45 8.66
N ILE A 81 10.26 -12.41 7.88
CA ILE A 81 10.40 -11.00 8.31
C ILE A 81 9.52 -10.71 9.54
N LYS A 82 8.28 -11.19 9.54
CA LYS A 82 7.37 -11.05 10.69
C LYS A 82 7.91 -11.76 11.93
N SER A 83 8.37 -12.99 11.80
CA SER A 83 8.92 -13.74 12.92
C SER A 83 10.26 -13.15 13.39
N SER A 84 11.11 -12.64 12.49
CA SER A 84 12.37 -12.00 12.85
C SER A 84 12.13 -10.67 13.57
N ALA A 85 11.17 -9.86 13.13
CA ALA A 85 10.78 -8.63 13.83
C ALA A 85 10.31 -8.93 15.26
N LEU A 86 9.46 -9.94 15.43
CA LEU A 86 9.01 -10.43 16.75
C LEU A 86 10.14 -11.05 17.59
N ASN A 87 11.20 -11.55 16.95
CA ASN A 87 12.36 -12.15 17.61
C ASN A 87 13.47 -11.16 17.95
N THR A 88 13.42 -9.91 17.47
CA THR A 88 14.35 -8.89 17.94
C THR A 88 13.98 -8.52 19.38
N SER A 89 14.94 -8.69 20.30
CA SER A 89 14.82 -8.25 21.69
C SER A 89 14.42 -6.78 21.79
N VAL A 90 14.83 -5.96 20.82
CA VAL A 90 14.56 -4.51 20.72
C VAL A 90 13.06 -4.18 20.63
N GLN A 91 12.24 -4.95 19.90
CA GLN A 91 10.78 -4.68 19.84
C GLN A 91 10.02 -5.20 21.07
N ARG A 92 10.50 -6.26 21.73
CA ARG A 92 9.92 -6.75 22.98
C ARG A 92 10.00 -5.71 24.09
N THR A 93 11.10 -4.96 24.17
CA THR A 93 11.29 -3.91 25.18
C THR A 93 10.40 -2.69 24.93
N MET A 94 10.09 -2.37 23.66
CA MET A 94 9.19 -1.25 23.34
C MET A 94 7.72 -1.54 23.69
N GLN A 95 7.24 -2.78 23.57
CA GLN A 95 5.88 -3.15 24.00
C GLN A 95 5.70 -3.26 25.53
N GLN A 96 6.79 -3.46 26.29
CA GLN A 96 6.75 -3.49 27.76
C GLN A 96 6.76 -2.09 28.40
N HIS A 97 7.01 -1.04 27.62
CA HIS A 97 7.08 0.34 28.10
C HIS A 97 5.80 1.16 27.81
N GLU A 98 4.76 0.51 27.27
CA GLU A 98 3.41 1.09 27.05
C GLU A 98 2.33 0.46 27.98
N LEU A 99 2.73 -0.11 29.12
CA LEU A 99 1.85 -0.47 30.24
C LEU A 99 2.15 0.40 31.48
#